data_AF-A0A101GZY4-F1
#
_entry.id   AF-A0A101GZY4-F1
#
_cell.length_a   1.000
_cell.length_b   1.000
_cell.length_c   1.000
_cell.angle_alpha   90.00
_cell.angle_beta   90.00
_cell.angle_gamma   90.00
#
_symmetry.space_group_name_H-M   'P 1'
#
loop_
_entity.id
_entity.type
_entity.pdbx_description
1 polymer ?
#
loop_
_entity_poly.entity_id
_entity_poly.type
_entity_poly.pdbx_seq_one_letter_code
_entity_poly.pdbx_strand_id
1 'polypeptide(L)'
;IKHVLATEAVMKALAKRLGQDQEVWAMAGLLHDLDYEFTKDNFEEHGNKTVEMLESEDLPDDIKDAILAHCEKKERRKLIEKAIYAADPVTGFIVAAVLIRRGSKLSDINVDFLLNRYKEKSFARGASRDQMATCTELDMTLKDFLSLSLNAMQEISEDLSL
;
A
#
# COMPACT_ATOMS: atom_id res chain seq x y z
N ILE A 1 -1.27 12.16 2.34
CA ILE A 1 -2.65 12.06 1.79
C ILE A 1 -2.71 11.20 0.53
N LYS A 2 -2.09 11.57 -0.61
CA LYS A 2 -2.17 10.75 -1.84
C LYS A 2 -1.70 9.30 -1.66
N HIS A 3 -0.64 9.11 -0.88
CA HIS A 3 -0.11 7.80 -0.50
C HIS A 3 -1.18 6.93 0.20
N VAL A 4 -1.74 7.41 1.30
CA VAL A 4 -2.76 6.67 2.05
C VAL A 4 -4.05 6.40 1.25
N LEU A 5 -4.47 7.32 0.37
CA LEU A 5 -5.61 7.09 -0.54
C LEU A 5 -5.31 6.00 -1.56
N ALA A 6 -4.08 5.97 -2.11
CA ALA A 6 -3.66 4.89 -3.00
C ALA A 6 -3.62 3.55 -2.26
N THR A 7 -3.09 3.53 -1.03
CA THR A 7 -3.01 2.31 -0.21
C THR A 7 -4.41 1.81 0.18
N GLU A 8 -5.33 2.72 0.54
CA GLU A 8 -6.76 2.41 0.74
C GLU A 8 -7.37 1.70 -0.47
N ALA A 9 -7.22 2.28 -1.68
CA ALA A 9 -7.78 1.71 -2.90
C ALA A 9 -7.21 0.32 -3.21
N VAL A 10 -5.89 0.15 -3.09
CA VAL A 10 -5.23 -1.15 -3.29
C VAL A 10 -5.71 -2.19 -2.28
N MET A 11 -5.79 -1.82 -1.00
CA MET A 11 -6.26 -2.72 0.06
C MET A 11 -7.71 -3.13 -0.15
N LYS A 12 -8.59 -2.20 -0.55
CA LYS A 12 -9.99 -2.50 -0.89
C LYS A 12 -10.09 -3.50 -2.04
N ALA A 13 -9.29 -3.32 -3.09
CA ALA A 13 -9.25 -4.23 -4.23
C ALA A 13 -8.71 -5.63 -3.85
N LEU A 14 -7.68 -5.69 -3.01
CA LEU A 14 -7.15 -6.96 -2.48
C LEU A 14 -8.20 -7.70 -1.64
N ALA A 15 -8.92 -6.99 -0.77
CA ALA A 15 -9.98 -7.57 0.04
C ALA A 15 -11.08 -8.19 -0.83
N LYS A 16 -11.53 -7.46 -1.86
CA LYS A 16 -12.50 -7.96 -2.85
C LYS A 16 -11.99 -9.23 -3.54
N ARG A 17 -10.72 -9.26 -3.95
CA ARG A 17 -10.10 -10.42 -4.64
C ARG A 17 -9.98 -11.65 -3.74
N LEU A 18 -9.76 -11.43 -2.43
CA LEU A 18 -9.53 -12.48 -1.43
C LEU A 18 -10.80 -12.85 -0.63
N GLY A 19 -11.95 -12.28 -0.99
CA GLY A 19 -13.23 -12.54 -0.31
C GLY A 19 -13.27 -12.05 1.15
N GLN A 20 -12.57 -10.96 1.44
CA GLN A 20 -12.47 -10.36 2.78
C GLN A 20 -13.35 -9.10 2.89
N ASP A 21 -13.45 -8.57 4.10
CA ASP A 21 -14.15 -7.32 4.37
C ASP A 21 -13.42 -6.13 3.72
N GLN A 22 -14.07 -5.52 2.73
CA GLN A 22 -13.51 -4.40 1.97
C GLN A 22 -13.38 -3.12 2.80
N GLU A 23 -14.27 -2.87 3.75
CA GLU A 23 -14.27 -1.64 4.56
C GLU A 23 -13.13 -1.68 5.58
N VAL A 24 -12.95 -2.83 6.25
CA VAL A 24 -11.84 -3.03 7.20
C VAL A 24 -10.49 -2.87 6.52
N TRP A 25 -10.31 -3.47 5.35
CA TRP A 25 -9.05 -3.40 4.61
C TRP A 25 -8.77 -2.01 4.05
N ALA A 26 -9.80 -1.35 3.48
CA ALA A 26 -9.69 0.03 3.03
C ALA A 26 -9.26 0.95 4.19
N MET A 27 -9.90 0.81 5.35
CA MET A 27 -9.60 1.61 6.54
C MET A 27 -8.16 1.39 7.04
N ALA A 28 -7.66 0.15 7.04
CA ALA A 28 -6.27 -0.13 7.35
C ALA A 28 -5.31 0.60 6.40
N GLY A 29 -5.58 0.56 5.09
CA GLY A 29 -4.79 1.30 4.10
C GLY A 29 -4.87 2.82 4.25
N LEU A 30 -6.02 3.35 4.63
CA LEU A 30 -6.21 4.79 4.84
C LEU A 30 -5.48 5.31 6.10
N LEU A 31 -5.45 4.51 7.16
CA LEU A 31 -4.96 4.93 8.48
C LEU A 31 -3.50 4.60 8.76
N HIS A 32 -2.85 3.72 7.98
CA HIS A 32 -1.53 3.15 8.35
C HIS A 32 -0.44 4.18 8.68
N ASP A 33 -0.40 5.28 7.94
CA ASP A 33 0.60 6.35 8.09
C ASP A 33 0.03 7.60 8.80
N LEU A 34 -1.04 7.47 9.61
CA LEU A 34 -1.65 8.60 10.31
C LEU A 34 -0.64 9.37 11.18
N ASP A 35 0.37 8.68 11.70
CA ASP A 35 1.41 9.24 12.56
C ASP A 35 2.61 9.86 11.81
N TYR A 36 2.65 9.78 10.46
CA TYR A 36 3.87 10.08 9.69
C TYR A 36 4.45 11.47 9.98
N GLU A 37 3.62 12.51 10.13
CA GLU A 37 4.10 13.86 10.43
C GLU A 37 4.76 13.99 11.81
N PHE A 38 4.45 13.09 12.73
CA PHE A 38 5.04 13.02 14.08
C PHE A 38 6.26 12.10 14.13
N THR A 39 6.37 11.13 13.23
CA THR A 39 7.37 10.05 13.27
C THR A 39 8.41 10.11 12.15
N LYS A 40 8.28 11.00 11.15
CA LYS A 40 9.24 11.14 10.03
C LYS A 40 10.70 11.37 10.45
N ASP A 41 10.92 11.96 11.63
CA ASP A 41 12.25 12.18 12.22
C ASP A 41 12.65 11.08 13.24
N ASN A 42 11.72 10.18 13.58
CA ASN A 42 11.93 9.03 14.46
C ASN A 42 11.04 7.84 14.05
N PHE A 43 11.48 7.09 13.03
CA PHE A 43 10.75 5.93 12.50
C PHE A 43 10.60 4.78 13.51
N GLU A 44 11.30 4.79 14.65
CA GLU A 44 11.11 3.78 15.69
C GLU A 44 9.69 3.82 16.29
N GLU A 45 9.06 5.00 16.30
CA GLU A 45 7.69 5.19 16.81
C GLU A 45 6.61 4.97 15.75
N HIS A 46 7.00 4.80 14.48
CA HIS A 46 6.05 4.65 13.39
C HIS A 46 5.19 3.39 13.53
N GLY A 47 3.89 3.53 13.31
CA GLY A 47 2.86 2.52 13.53
C GLY A 47 2.38 2.46 14.98
N ASN A 48 3.31 2.45 15.95
CA ASN A 48 2.95 2.50 17.37
C ASN A 48 2.18 3.78 17.69
N LYS A 49 2.65 4.92 17.16
CA LYS A 49 1.98 6.20 17.37
C LYS A 49 0.62 6.26 16.69
N THR A 50 0.47 5.67 15.49
CA THR A 50 -0.84 5.54 14.85
C THR A 50 -1.80 4.74 15.73
N VAL A 51 -1.37 3.62 16.30
CA VAL A 51 -2.21 2.80 17.19
C VAL A 51 -2.59 3.57 18.46
N GLU A 52 -1.65 4.30 19.08
CA GLU A 52 -1.91 5.19 20.22
C GLU A 52 -3.00 6.23 19.86
N MET A 53 -2.90 6.87 18.69
CA MET A 53 -3.86 7.86 18.23
C MET A 53 -5.27 7.27 18.00
N LEU A 54 -5.38 5.96 17.78
CA LEU A 54 -6.64 5.25 17.51
C LEU A 54 -7.15 4.48 18.75
N GLU A 55 -6.58 4.68 19.94
CA GLU A 55 -6.98 3.96 21.15
C GLU A 55 -8.44 4.22 21.55
N SER A 56 -8.92 5.45 21.39
CA SER A 56 -10.29 5.85 21.74
C SER A 56 -11.34 5.52 20.67
N GLU A 57 -10.91 5.06 19.50
CA GLU A 57 -11.80 4.79 18.37
C GLU A 57 -12.31 3.34 18.43
N ASP A 58 -13.60 3.15 18.16
CA ASP A 58 -14.24 1.84 18.05
C ASP A 58 -13.95 1.23 16.68
N LEU A 59 -12.73 0.69 16.54
CA LEU A 59 -12.22 0.07 15.31
C LEU A 59 -11.90 -1.41 15.54
N PRO A 60 -12.14 -2.28 14.54
CA PRO A 60 -11.70 -3.67 14.58
C PRO A 60 -10.19 -3.79 14.84
N ASP A 61 -9.80 -4.73 15.70
CA ASP A 61 -8.39 -5.00 16.05
C ASP A 61 -7.53 -5.32 14.81
N ASP A 62 -8.14 -5.92 13.78
CA ASP A 62 -7.48 -6.22 12.51
C ASP A 62 -6.87 -4.99 11.84
N ILE A 63 -7.45 -3.80 12.03
CA ILE A 63 -6.92 -2.54 11.50
C ILE A 63 -5.61 -2.20 12.23
N LYS A 64 -5.64 -2.13 13.57
CA LYS A 64 -4.47 -1.80 14.40
C LYS A 64 -3.34 -2.82 14.19
N ASP A 65 -3.71 -4.09 14.08
CA ASP A 65 -2.81 -5.19 13.76
C ASP A 65 -2.11 -5.03 12.41
N ALA A 66 -2.85 -4.65 11.37
CA ALA A 66 -2.31 -4.39 10.03
C ALA A 66 -1.32 -3.21 10.06
N ILE A 67 -1.64 -2.15 10.80
CA ILE A 67 -0.79 -0.97 10.97
C ILE A 67 0.53 -1.30 11.70
N LEU A 68 0.53 -2.20 12.68
CA LEU A 68 1.79 -2.62 13.30
C LEU A 68 2.60 -3.54 12.39
N ALA A 69 1.91 -4.31 11.55
CA ALA A 69 2.52 -5.27 10.66
C ALA A 69 3.17 -4.62 9.42
N HIS A 70 2.63 -3.50 8.90
CA HIS A 70 3.22 -2.82 7.73
C HIS A 70 4.60 -2.24 8.03
N CYS A 71 4.83 -1.80 9.26
CA CYS A 71 6.10 -1.24 9.74
C CYS A 71 6.94 -2.21 10.59
N GLU A 72 6.68 -3.52 10.49
CA GLU A 72 7.47 -4.60 11.13
C GLU A 72 7.51 -4.56 12.67
N LYS A 73 6.58 -3.85 13.32
CA LYS A 73 6.38 -3.88 14.79
C LYS A 73 5.66 -5.15 15.25
N LYS A 74 5.09 -5.89 14.31
CA LYS A 74 4.40 -7.16 14.54
C LYS A 74 4.73 -8.16 13.42
N GLU A 75 4.78 -9.43 13.77
CA GLU A 75 4.83 -10.53 12.78
C GLU A 75 3.52 -10.62 11.97
N ARG A 76 3.64 -10.70 10.64
CA ARG A 76 2.52 -10.85 9.70
C ARG A 76 1.96 -12.27 9.75
N ARG A 77 0.75 -12.45 10.30
CA ARG A 77 0.03 -13.73 10.43
C ARG A 77 -1.26 -13.74 9.63
N LYS A 78 -2.06 -12.67 9.71
CA LYS A 78 -3.36 -12.53 9.03
C LYS A 78 -3.17 -12.08 7.57
N LEU A 79 -4.19 -12.32 6.74
CA LEU A 79 -4.15 -11.90 5.32
C LEU A 79 -4.06 -10.37 5.17
N ILE A 80 -4.78 -9.61 6.01
CA ILE A 80 -4.75 -8.13 5.97
C ILE A 80 -3.36 -7.57 6.26
N GLU A 81 -2.64 -8.16 7.23
CA GLU A 81 -1.28 -7.80 7.62
C GLU A 81 -0.27 -8.08 6.50
N LYS A 82 -0.42 -9.21 5.81
CA LYS A 82 0.40 -9.55 4.63
C LYS A 82 0.10 -8.64 3.45
N ALA A 83 -1.17 -8.31 3.25
CA ALA A 83 -1.64 -7.47 2.17
C ALA A 83 -1.10 -6.04 2.29
N ILE A 84 -1.24 -5.41 3.47
CA ILE A 84 -0.81 -4.02 3.65
C ILE A 84 0.70 -3.88 3.51
N TYR A 85 1.47 -4.87 3.99
CA TYR A 85 2.92 -4.90 3.87
C TYR A 85 3.40 -4.93 2.41
N ALA A 86 2.66 -5.59 1.51
CA ALA A 86 2.94 -5.55 0.08
C ALA A 86 2.34 -4.31 -0.61
N ALA A 87 1.17 -3.84 -0.15
CA ALA A 87 0.40 -2.75 -0.74
C ALA A 87 1.05 -1.38 -0.53
N ASP A 88 1.66 -1.14 0.63
CA ASP A 88 2.32 0.12 0.96
C ASP A 88 3.42 0.51 -0.06
N PRO A 89 4.46 -0.31 -0.33
CA PRO A 89 5.50 0.06 -1.28
C PRO A 89 5.03 0.11 -2.75
N VAL A 90 4.00 -0.65 -3.13
CA VAL A 90 3.56 -0.68 -4.55
C VAL A 90 2.91 0.63 -4.99
N THR A 91 2.24 1.35 -4.08
CA THR A 91 1.63 2.65 -4.42
C THR A 91 2.73 3.66 -4.76
N GLY A 92 3.77 3.77 -3.92
CA GLY A 92 4.94 4.61 -4.18
C GLY A 92 5.67 4.22 -5.47
N PHE A 93 5.75 2.93 -5.79
CA PHE A 93 6.31 2.42 -7.04
C PHE A 93 5.52 2.85 -8.28
N ILE A 94 4.18 2.76 -8.23
CA ILE A 94 3.30 3.17 -9.33
C ILE A 94 3.31 4.68 -9.49
N VAL A 95 3.26 5.46 -8.40
CA VAL A 95 3.38 6.92 -8.46
C VAL A 95 4.70 7.34 -9.11
N ALA A 96 5.82 6.73 -8.71
CA ALA A 96 7.10 6.99 -9.34
C ALA A 96 7.09 6.70 -10.84
N ALA A 97 6.33 5.69 -11.29
CA ALA A 97 6.23 5.31 -12.70
C ALA A 97 5.50 6.38 -13.53
N VAL A 98 4.46 7.00 -12.97
CA VAL A 98 3.77 8.15 -13.58
C VAL A 98 4.70 9.36 -13.67
N LEU A 99 5.44 9.64 -12.60
CA LEU A 99 6.25 10.86 -12.48
C LEU A 99 7.53 10.87 -13.32
N ILE A 100 7.93 9.76 -13.96
CA ILE A 100 9.12 9.71 -14.83
C ILE A 100 9.02 10.72 -15.98
N ARG A 101 7.83 10.83 -16.57
CA ARG A 101 7.58 11.72 -17.71
C ARG A 101 6.61 12.80 -17.30
N ARG A 102 7.05 14.05 -17.43
CA ARG A 102 6.23 15.24 -17.15
C ARG A 102 4.93 15.19 -17.95
N GLY A 103 3.80 15.35 -17.25
CA GLY A 103 2.46 15.37 -17.85
C GLY A 103 1.88 13.99 -18.18
N SER A 104 2.55 12.90 -17.80
CA SER A 104 1.95 11.57 -17.89
C SER A 104 0.82 11.43 -16.89
N LYS A 105 -0.16 10.62 -17.26
CA LYS A 105 -1.26 10.23 -16.40
C LYS A 105 -1.13 8.78 -15.96
N LEU A 106 -1.85 8.42 -14.90
CA LEU A 106 -1.94 7.04 -14.45
C LEU A 106 -2.55 6.11 -15.51
N SER A 107 -3.42 6.64 -16.37
CA SER A 107 -3.97 5.94 -17.54
C SER A 107 -2.93 5.57 -18.61
N ASP A 108 -1.77 6.24 -18.61
CA ASP A 108 -0.69 5.99 -19.59
C ASP A 108 0.22 4.83 -19.16
N ILE A 109 0.06 4.35 -17.92
CA ILE A 109 0.86 3.26 -17.35
C ILE A 109 0.19 1.93 -17.61
N ASN A 110 0.99 0.92 -17.95
CA ASN A 110 0.54 -0.47 -18.08
C ASN A 110 1.43 -1.42 -17.26
N VAL A 111 0.94 -2.64 -17.06
CA VAL A 111 1.60 -3.64 -16.20
C VAL A 111 2.96 -4.08 -16.75
N ASP A 112 3.12 -4.17 -18.06
CA ASP A 112 4.41 -4.57 -18.66
C ASP A 112 5.49 -3.50 -18.43
N PHE A 113 5.13 -2.22 -18.47
CA PHE A 113 6.00 -1.13 -18.08
C PHE A 113 6.42 -1.24 -16.61
N LEU A 114 5.47 -1.49 -15.72
CA LEU A 114 5.74 -1.70 -14.29
C LEU A 114 6.65 -2.91 -14.06
N LEU A 115 6.43 -4.04 -14.74
CA LEU A 115 7.29 -5.22 -14.64
C LEU A 115 8.72 -4.94 -15.10
N ASN A 116 8.92 -4.11 -16.12
CA ASN A 116 10.25 -3.69 -16.55
C ASN A 116 10.92 -2.78 -15.50
N ARG A 117 10.19 -1.78 -14.98
CA ARG A 117 10.67 -0.91 -13.91
C ARG A 117 10.95 -1.65 -12.60
N TYR A 118 10.24 -2.73 -12.33
CA TYR A 118 10.42 -3.54 -11.12
C TYR A 118 11.82 -4.16 -11.08
N LYS A 119 12.33 -4.61 -12.24
CA LYS A 119 13.67 -5.20 -12.39
C LYS A 119 14.80 -4.18 -12.20
N GLU A 120 14.50 -2.89 -12.38
CA GLU A 120 15.44 -1.80 -12.17
C GLU A 120 15.48 -1.41 -10.69
N LYS A 121 16.41 -2.00 -9.93
CA LYS A 121 16.54 -1.75 -8.47
C LYS A 121 16.79 -0.28 -8.10
N SER A 122 17.34 0.51 -9.03
CA SER A 122 17.57 1.95 -8.83
C SER A 122 16.32 2.80 -9.03
N PHE A 123 15.31 2.29 -9.73
CA PHE A 123 14.04 3.00 -9.92
C PHE A 123 13.22 2.94 -8.64
N ALA A 124 12.61 4.05 -8.21
CA ALA A 124 11.78 4.12 -7.00
C ALA A 124 12.42 3.41 -5.78
N ARG A 125 13.65 3.80 -5.39
CA ARG A 125 14.44 3.13 -4.34
C ARG A 125 13.75 3.00 -2.99
N GLY A 126 12.82 3.91 -2.68
CA GLY A 126 12.03 3.85 -1.44
C GLY A 126 10.94 2.77 -1.45
N ALA A 127 10.53 2.27 -2.62
CA ALA A 127 9.54 1.21 -2.73
C ALA A 127 10.24 -0.17 -2.70
N SER A 128 10.17 -0.85 -1.56
CA SER A 128 10.85 -2.14 -1.39
C SER A 128 10.32 -3.21 -2.35
N ARG A 129 11.23 -3.76 -3.17
CA ARG A 129 10.93 -4.89 -4.06
C ARG A 129 10.64 -6.16 -3.28
N ASP A 130 11.39 -6.37 -2.20
CA ASP A 130 11.25 -7.58 -1.39
C ASP A 130 9.88 -7.59 -0.69
N GLN A 131 9.41 -6.44 -0.20
CA GLN A 131 8.07 -6.29 0.35
C GLN A 131 6.98 -6.54 -0.71
N MET A 132 7.09 -5.93 -1.90
CA MET A 132 6.14 -6.20 -2.99
C MET A 132 6.13 -7.68 -3.41
N ALA A 133 7.28 -8.37 -3.39
CA ALA A 133 7.38 -9.79 -3.73
C ALA A 133 6.61 -10.70 -2.75
N THR A 134 6.34 -10.22 -1.53
CA THR A 134 5.50 -10.95 -0.56
C THR A 134 4.03 -11.06 -0.99
N CYS A 135 3.62 -10.44 -2.09
CA CYS A 135 2.31 -10.73 -2.72
C CYS A 135 2.10 -12.23 -3.04
N THR A 136 3.18 -13.00 -3.17
CA THR A 136 3.12 -14.47 -3.27
C THR A 136 2.50 -15.14 -2.03
N GLU A 137 2.58 -14.52 -0.85
CA GLU A 137 1.90 -14.98 0.37
C GLU A 137 0.37 -14.80 0.33
N LEU A 138 -0.14 -14.09 -0.68
CA LEU A 138 -1.56 -13.88 -0.97
C LEU A 138 -2.05 -14.74 -2.16
N ASP A 139 -1.27 -15.74 -2.56
CA ASP A 139 -1.51 -16.57 -3.75
C ASP A 139 -1.60 -15.76 -5.06
N MET A 140 -0.82 -14.68 -5.15
CA MET A 140 -0.75 -13.82 -6.33
C MET A 140 0.62 -13.87 -7.00
N THR A 141 0.64 -13.84 -8.34
CA THR A 141 1.87 -13.54 -9.06
C THR A 141 2.17 -12.04 -8.97
N LEU A 142 3.44 -11.64 -9.12
CA LEU A 142 3.81 -10.23 -9.18
C LEU A 142 3.04 -9.48 -10.29
N LYS A 143 2.80 -10.13 -11.43
CA LYS A 143 2.03 -9.53 -12.53
C LYS A 143 0.59 -9.25 -12.13
N ASP A 144 -0.08 -10.21 -11.48
CA ASP A 144 -1.46 -10.05 -11.05
C ASP A 144 -1.57 -8.99 -9.95
N PHE A 145 -0.61 -8.97 -9.02
CA PHE A 145 -0.54 -7.97 -7.96
C PHE A 145 -0.36 -6.56 -8.52
N LEU A 146 0.63 -6.34 -9.40
CA LEU A 146 0.84 -5.03 -10.05
C LEU A 146 -0.37 -4.62 -10.90
N SER A 147 -1.02 -5.57 -11.58
CA SER A 147 -2.23 -5.29 -12.36
C SER A 147 -3.38 -4.84 -11.48
N LEU A 148 -3.62 -5.54 -10.36
CA LEU A 148 -4.68 -5.19 -9.42
C LEU A 148 -4.41 -3.82 -8.81
N SER A 149 -3.18 -3.56 -8.34
CA SER A 149 -2.81 -2.31 -7.70
C SER A 149 -2.91 -1.12 -8.67
N LEU A 150 -2.45 -1.29 -9.92
CA LEU A 150 -2.56 -0.26 -10.95
C LEU A 150 -4.03 0.07 -11.24
N ASN A 151 -4.87 -0.94 -11.45
CA ASN A 151 -6.29 -0.73 -11.74
C ASN A 151 -7.00 -0.03 -10.57
N ALA A 152 -6.71 -0.44 -9.33
CA ALA A 152 -7.29 0.18 -8.14
C ALA A 152 -6.93 1.67 -8.02
N MET A 153 -5.67 2.02 -8.28
CA MET A 153 -5.24 3.42 -8.28
C MET A 153 -5.84 4.21 -9.46
N GLN A 154 -6.05 3.58 -10.62
CA GLN A 154 -6.69 4.21 -11.79
C GLN A 154 -8.15 4.58 -11.51
N GLU A 155 -8.87 3.80 -10.71
CA GLU A 155 -10.25 4.11 -10.30
C GLU A 155 -10.35 5.39 -9.46
N ILE A 156 -9.27 5.81 -8.79
CA ILE A 156 -9.22 7.01 -7.95
C ILE A 156 -8.23 8.07 -8.50
N SER A 157 -7.94 8.05 -9.80
CA SER A 157 -6.91 8.91 -10.40
C SER A 157 -7.16 10.42 -10.18
N GLU A 158 -8.43 10.82 -10.14
CA GLU A 158 -8.83 12.21 -9.87
C GLU A 158 -8.39 12.67 -8.46
N ASP A 159 -8.63 11.84 -7.44
CA ASP A 159 -8.24 12.11 -6.06
C ASP A 159 -6.71 12.12 -5.89
N LEU A 160 -6.03 11.23 -6.63
CA LEU A 160 -4.56 11.18 -6.65
C LEU A 160 -3.95 12.35 -7.45
N SER A 161 -4.74 13.07 -8.25
CA SER A 161 -4.27 14.06 -9.24
C SER A 161 -3.08 13.54 -10.07
N LEU A 162 -3.22 12.28 -10.51
CA LEU A 162 -2.24 11.55 -11.32
C LEU A 162 -2.89 11.02 -12.59
#